data_AF-A0A239MAU3-F1
#
_entry.id   AF-A0A239MAU3-F1
#
_cell.length_a   1.000
_cell.length_b   1.000
_cell.length_c   1.000
_cell.angle_alpha   90.00
_cell.angle_beta   90.00
_cell.angle_gamma   90.00
#
_symmetry.space_group_name_H-M   'P 1'
#
loop_
_entity.id
_entity.type
_entity.pdbx_description
1 polymer ?
#
loop_
_entity_poly.entity_id
_entity_poly.type
_entity_poly.pdbx_seq_one_letter_code
_entity_poly.pdbx_strand_id
1 'polypeptide(L)'
;MPVHNPGLTALKARAVAAMDAPDTPDETEYFGVLISAERRLEMVKDSRDRTLRMILSDIADAQGDVDAWLSQYSAQQLTYHTIAPDAARRLLAADRAEEALRIMETCTASDDLKDRFFDTPEVDSAHFACLEALGNETDLRRAMWTRFETRLCAETLRRYVSRLPDFEDDEALLGARAHVRNHPNLLQGLIFCLQWPDPRLASDLVLSRCEELGGNAYELLSPTSELLEAEHPLAATLVWRSMITFALQNNRAKRYRHAARHLASCARADMAITDYVAFPSHEAFVGDLRRTHPRKHAFWEKVDH
;
A
#
# COMPACT_ATOMS: atom_id res chain seq x y z
N MET A 1 16.48 -30.05 16.30
CA MET A 1 16.37 -30.64 17.65
C MET A 1 15.63 -29.62 18.50
N PRO A 2 14.41 -29.91 18.99
CA PRO A 2 13.71 -28.97 19.86
C PRO A 2 14.54 -28.80 21.12
N VAL A 3 14.94 -27.57 21.42
CA VAL A 3 15.66 -27.26 22.65
C VAL A 3 14.66 -27.42 23.77
N HIS A 4 14.71 -28.56 24.47
CA HIS A 4 13.90 -28.80 25.65
C HIS A 4 14.35 -27.80 26.72
N ASN A 5 13.68 -26.65 26.78
CA ASN A 5 13.99 -25.59 27.73
C ASN A 5 13.02 -25.70 28.93
N PRO A 6 13.44 -26.35 30.03
CA PRO A 6 12.59 -26.53 31.20
C PRO A 6 12.09 -25.22 31.79
N GLY A 7 12.82 -24.11 31.57
CA GLY A 7 12.38 -22.76 31.96
C GLY A 7 11.14 -22.30 31.19
N LEU A 8 11.08 -22.52 29.88
CA LEU A 8 9.92 -22.17 29.05
C LEU A 8 8.70 -23.03 29.40
N THR A 9 8.90 -24.33 29.68
CA THR A 9 7.81 -25.21 30.13
C THR A 9 7.21 -24.75 31.46
N ALA A 10 8.06 -24.36 32.43
CA ALA A 10 7.59 -23.84 33.71
C ALA A 10 6.86 -22.49 33.56
N LEU A 11 7.34 -21.63 32.66
CA LEU A 11 6.67 -20.36 32.35
C LEU A 11 5.31 -20.57 31.69
N LYS A 12 5.21 -21.52 30.74
CA LYS A 12 3.93 -21.92 30.10
C LYS A 12 2.91 -22.38 31.15
N ALA A 13 3.32 -23.25 32.06
CA ALA A 13 2.46 -23.74 33.13
C ALA A 13 1.95 -22.62 34.06
N ARG A 14 2.83 -21.65 34.39
CA ARG A 14 2.44 -20.47 35.19
C ARG A 14 1.48 -19.55 34.45
N ALA A 15 1.69 -19.32 33.16
CA ALA A 15 0.82 -18.48 32.35
C ALA A 15 -0.58 -19.09 32.18
N VAL A 16 -0.66 -20.42 31.95
CA VAL A 16 -1.95 -21.15 31.91
C VAL A 16 -2.66 -21.08 33.26
N ALA A 17 -1.95 -21.36 34.36
CA ALA A 17 -2.55 -21.28 35.70
C ALA A 17 -3.03 -19.87 36.06
N ALA A 18 -2.37 -18.83 35.56
CA ALA A 18 -2.76 -17.43 35.77
C ALA A 18 -4.01 -17.02 34.96
N MET A 19 -4.28 -17.67 33.80
CA MET A 19 -5.51 -17.44 33.05
C MET A 19 -6.76 -17.95 33.80
N ASP A 20 -6.62 -19.09 34.48
CA ASP A 20 -7.72 -19.71 35.23
C ASP A 20 -7.92 -19.13 36.65
N ALA A 21 -7.01 -18.27 37.10
CA ALA A 21 -7.06 -17.67 38.43
C ALA A 21 -8.12 -16.55 38.54
N PRO A 22 -8.87 -16.46 39.64
CA PRO A 22 -9.85 -15.38 39.84
C PRO A 22 -9.16 -14.01 39.96
N ASP A 23 -9.74 -12.98 39.35
CA ASP A 23 -9.27 -11.59 39.45
C ASP A 23 -9.47 -11.07 40.88
N THR A 24 -8.51 -10.28 41.39
CA THR A 24 -8.59 -9.74 42.75
C THR A 24 -9.02 -8.26 42.74
N PRO A 25 -9.84 -7.80 43.71
CA PRO A 25 -10.34 -6.42 43.71
C PRO A 25 -9.26 -5.32 43.76
N ASP A 26 -8.06 -5.66 44.24
CA ASP A 26 -6.90 -4.76 44.38
C ASP A 26 -6.36 -4.28 43.03
N GLU A 27 -6.55 -5.07 41.97
CA GLU A 27 -6.05 -4.79 40.61
C GLU A 27 -6.86 -3.69 39.88
N THR A 28 -7.97 -3.22 40.48
CA THR A 28 -8.91 -2.25 39.88
C THR A 28 -8.56 -0.77 40.14
N GLU A 29 -7.55 -0.48 40.96
CA GLU A 29 -7.18 0.88 41.37
C GLU A 29 -6.68 1.74 40.18
N TYR A 30 -6.12 1.10 39.16
CA TYR A 30 -5.55 1.74 37.96
C TYR A 30 -6.60 2.38 37.02
N PHE A 31 -7.86 1.92 37.03
CA PHE A 31 -8.89 2.35 36.07
C PHE A 31 -9.78 3.51 36.55
N GLY A 32 -9.50 4.08 37.73
CA GLY A 32 -10.16 5.28 38.26
C GLY A 32 -11.62 5.08 38.71
N VAL A 33 -12.15 6.01 39.51
CA VAL A 33 -13.47 5.86 40.18
C VAL A 33 -14.68 6.15 39.25
N LEU A 34 -14.43 6.70 38.05
CA LEU A 34 -15.48 7.09 37.09
C LEU A 34 -16.07 5.91 36.30
N ILE A 35 -15.49 4.71 36.41
CA ILE A 35 -15.91 3.49 35.72
C ILE A 35 -16.54 2.53 36.75
N SER A 36 -17.68 1.90 36.40
CA SER A 36 -18.37 0.98 37.31
C SER A 36 -17.45 -0.16 37.79
N ALA A 37 -17.66 -0.66 39.00
CA ALA A 37 -16.82 -1.72 39.56
C ALA A 37 -16.79 -2.99 38.67
N GLU A 38 -17.94 -3.35 38.11
CA GLU A 38 -18.09 -4.45 37.16
C GLU A 38 -17.26 -4.24 35.89
N ARG A 39 -17.32 -3.03 35.31
CA ARG A 39 -16.56 -2.66 34.11
C ARG A 39 -15.06 -2.60 34.38
N ARG A 40 -14.64 -2.20 35.59
CA ARG A 40 -13.23 -2.22 35.99
C ARG A 40 -12.67 -3.64 36.11
N LEU A 41 -13.43 -4.55 36.71
CA LEU A 41 -13.06 -5.97 36.78
C LEU A 41 -12.96 -6.60 35.39
N GLU A 42 -13.91 -6.29 34.50
CA GLU A 42 -13.88 -6.73 33.08
C GLU A 42 -12.61 -6.22 32.37
N MET A 43 -12.25 -4.95 32.54
CA MET A 43 -11.06 -4.36 31.91
C MET A 43 -9.73 -4.92 32.47
N VAL A 44 -9.65 -5.18 33.78
CA VAL A 44 -8.48 -5.83 34.41
C VAL A 44 -8.30 -7.23 33.82
N LYS A 45 -9.38 -8.00 33.79
CA LYS A 45 -9.38 -9.35 33.24
C LYS A 45 -8.95 -9.36 31.78
N ASP A 46 -9.53 -8.50 30.95
CA ASP A 46 -9.18 -8.38 29.53
C ASP A 46 -7.70 -8.00 29.33
N SER A 47 -7.17 -7.09 30.16
CA SER A 47 -5.77 -6.66 30.11
C SER A 47 -4.81 -7.80 30.52
N ARG A 48 -5.14 -8.52 31.59
CA ARG A 48 -4.38 -9.66 32.09
C ARG A 48 -4.39 -10.80 31.08
N ASP A 49 -5.56 -11.17 30.58
CA ASP A 49 -5.74 -12.23 29.59
C ASP A 49 -5.01 -11.90 28.29
N ARG A 50 -5.02 -10.63 27.85
CA ARG A 50 -4.23 -10.19 26.69
C ARG A 50 -2.73 -10.38 26.92
N THR A 51 -2.23 -10.00 28.09
CA THR A 51 -0.81 -10.14 28.45
C THR A 51 -0.41 -11.62 28.50
N LEU A 52 -1.25 -12.47 29.10
CA LEU A 52 -1.00 -13.90 29.19
C LEU A 52 -1.02 -14.58 27.82
N ARG A 53 -1.94 -14.20 26.91
CA ARG A 53 -1.93 -14.68 25.52
C ARG A 53 -0.64 -14.29 24.79
N MET A 54 -0.18 -13.05 24.94
CA MET A 54 1.12 -12.64 24.35
C MET A 54 2.27 -13.52 24.86
N ILE A 55 2.35 -13.74 26.17
CA ILE A 55 3.38 -14.61 26.78
C ILE A 55 3.27 -16.04 26.23
N LEU A 56 2.07 -16.59 26.13
CA LEU A 56 1.86 -17.94 25.61
C LEU A 56 2.24 -18.06 24.13
N SER A 57 1.96 -17.04 23.32
CA SER A 57 2.39 -16.96 21.92
C SER A 57 3.92 -16.91 21.81
N ASP A 58 4.58 -16.07 22.58
CA ASP A 58 6.05 -15.95 22.57
C ASP A 58 6.72 -17.26 23.00
N ILE A 59 6.16 -17.95 23.99
CA ILE A 59 6.65 -19.26 24.42
C ILE A 59 6.44 -20.31 23.32
N ALA A 60 5.27 -20.34 22.68
CA ALA A 60 4.99 -21.25 21.58
C ALA A 60 5.97 -21.04 20.42
N ASP A 61 6.25 -19.79 20.05
CA ASP A 61 7.24 -19.43 19.04
C ASP A 61 8.65 -19.86 19.42
N ALA A 62 9.07 -19.59 20.66
CA ALA A 62 10.38 -20.01 21.15
C ALA A 62 10.55 -21.54 21.20
N GLN A 63 9.45 -22.29 21.33
CA GLN A 63 9.43 -23.75 21.34
C GLN A 63 9.22 -24.36 19.96
N GLY A 64 8.82 -23.58 18.95
CA GLY A 64 8.36 -24.09 17.65
C GLY A 64 7.05 -24.88 17.74
N ASP A 65 6.25 -24.64 18.77
CA ASP A 65 5.00 -25.34 19.07
C ASP A 65 3.83 -24.63 18.37
N VAL A 66 3.69 -24.86 17.07
CA VAL A 66 2.66 -24.23 16.24
C VAL A 66 1.24 -24.57 16.70
N ASP A 67 1.00 -25.78 17.20
CA ASP A 67 -0.32 -26.20 17.68
C ASP A 67 -0.71 -25.44 18.96
N ALA A 68 0.22 -25.22 19.88
CA ALA A 68 -0.03 -24.38 21.05
C ALA A 68 -0.34 -22.93 20.65
N TRP A 69 0.35 -22.40 19.63
CA TRP A 69 0.05 -21.06 19.12
C TRP A 69 -1.37 -21.00 18.51
N LEU A 70 -1.72 -21.95 17.64
CA LEU A 70 -3.04 -22.00 17.00
C LEU A 70 -4.17 -22.19 18.01
N SER A 71 -3.96 -22.96 19.08
CA SER A 71 -4.98 -23.22 20.11
C SER A 71 -5.44 -21.98 20.88
N GLN A 72 -4.71 -20.87 20.79
CA GLN A 72 -5.09 -19.60 21.40
C GLN A 72 -6.20 -18.87 20.64
N TYR A 73 -6.45 -19.27 19.40
CA TYR A 73 -7.42 -18.63 18.52
C TYR A 73 -8.55 -19.59 18.18
N SER A 74 -9.77 -19.08 18.09
CA SER A 74 -10.87 -19.85 17.54
C SER A 74 -10.69 -20.05 16.03
N ALA A 75 -11.34 -21.09 15.47
CA ALA A 75 -11.32 -21.33 14.02
C ALA A 75 -11.77 -20.10 13.21
N GLN A 76 -12.69 -19.29 13.74
CA GLN A 76 -13.14 -18.05 13.12
C GLN A 76 -12.07 -16.94 13.19
N GLN A 77 -11.36 -16.81 14.31
CA GLN A 77 -10.31 -15.79 14.45
C GLN A 77 -9.12 -16.06 13.53
N LEU A 78 -8.82 -17.34 13.27
CA LEU A 78 -7.76 -17.72 12.34
C LEU A 78 -8.02 -17.30 10.89
N THR A 79 -9.25 -16.92 10.52
CA THR A 79 -9.57 -16.41 9.19
C THR A 79 -9.46 -14.89 9.09
N TYR A 80 -9.09 -14.18 10.15
CA TYR A 80 -8.96 -12.72 10.10
C TYR A 80 -7.64 -12.32 9.44
N HIS A 81 -7.66 -11.28 8.59
CA HIS A 81 -6.45 -10.79 7.90
C HIS A 81 -5.33 -10.36 8.86
N THR A 82 -5.66 -10.04 10.11
CA THR A 82 -4.68 -9.69 11.15
C THR A 82 -4.01 -10.89 11.82
N ILE A 83 -4.52 -12.10 11.62
CA ILE A 83 -4.06 -13.33 12.32
C ILE A 83 -3.64 -14.41 11.32
N ALA A 84 -4.39 -14.60 10.24
CA ALA A 84 -4.16 -15.63 9.24
C ALA A 84 -2.73 -15.62 8.66
N PRO A 85 -2.11 -14.47 8.31
CA PRO A 85 -0.75 -14.46 7.77
C PRO A 85 0.29 -14.98 8.76
N ASP A 86 0.09 -14.68 10.04
CA ASP A 86 0.98 -15.09 11.13
C ASP A 86 0.82 -16.58 11.45
N ALA A 87 -0.40 -17.11 11.37
CA ALA A 87 -0.69 -18.54 11.46
C ALA A 87 -0.02 -19.31 10.31
N ALA A 88 -0.19 -18.82 9.07
CA ALA A 88 0.38 -19.43 7.88
C ALA A 88 1.91 -19.46 7.93
N ARG A 89 2.58 -18.36 8.35
CA ARG A 89 4.04 -18.33 8.49
C ARG A 89 4.56 -19.40 9.44
N ARG A 90 3.88 -19.62 10.57
CA ARG A 90 4.26 -20.64 11.57
C ARG A 90 4.03 -22.05 11.07
N LEU A 91 2.91 -22.30 10.40
CA LEU A 91 2.63 -23.58 9.77
C LEU A 91 3.64 -23.92 8.67
N LEU A 92 4.06 -22.94 7.86
CA LEU A 92 5.11 -23.13 6.86
C LEU A 92 6.46 -23.46 7.49
N ALA A 93 6.83 -22.79 8.59
CA ALA A 93 8.06 -23.12 9.33
C ALA A 93 8.03 -24.55 9.94
N ALA A 94 6.84 -25.11 10.14
CA ALA A 94 6.62 -26.48 10.60
C ALA A 94 6.32 -27.49 9.47
N ASP A 95 6.57 -27.12 8.19
CA ASP A 95 6.35 -27.95 7.00
C ASP A 95 4.89 -28.39 6.79
N ARG A 96 3.93 -27.61 7.31
CA ARG A 96 2.47 -27.84 7.21
C ARG A 96 1.82 -26.93 6.17
N ALA A 97 2.39 -26.90 4.96
CA ALA A 97 2.00 -25.96 3.90
C ALA A 97 0.53 -26.09 3.45
N GLU A 98 -0.03 -27.31 3.40
CA GLU A 98 -1.43 -27.52 3.02
C GLU A 98 -2.42 -26.90 4.02
N GLU A 99 -2.10 -26.96 5.30
CA GLU A 99 -2.93 -26.36 6.34
C GLU A 99 -2.84 -24.84 6.34
N ALA A 100 -1.62 -24.33 6.13
CA ALA A 100 -1.39 -22.90 5.93
C ALA A 100 -2.21 -22.37 4.74
N LEU A 101 -2.21 -23.10 3.61
CA LEU A 101 -2.98 -22.71 2.43
C LEU A 101 -4.49 -22.65 2.72
N ARG A 102 -5.06 -23.67 3.38
CA ARG A 102 -6.49 -23.68 3.74
C ARG A 102 -6.89 -22.47 4.59
N ILE A 103 -6.06 -22.11 5.58
CA ILE A 103 -6.30 -20.92 6.41
C ILE A 103 -6.29 -19.65 5.53
N MET A 104 -5.30 -19.51 4.64
CA MET A 104 -5.21 -18.34 3.77
C MET A 104 -6.38 -18.24 2.78
N GLU A 105 -6.79 -19.35 2.16
CA GLU A 105 -7.95 -19.38 1.24
C GLU A 105 -9.24 -18.96 1.95
N THR A 106 -9.46 -19.43 3.19
CA THR A 106 -10.62 -18.99 3.98
C THR A 106 -10.55 -17.52 4.37
N CYS A 107 -9.35 -17.00 4.69
CA CYS A 107 -9.14 -15.58 4.96
C CYS A 107 -9.51 -14.74 3.73
N THR A 108 -8.93 -15.05 2.56
CA THR A 108 -9.19 -14.31 1.31
C THR A 108 -10.65 -14.38 0.89
N ALA A 109 -11.29 -15.55 0.98
CA ALA A 109 -12.72 -15.68 0.66
C ALA A 109 -13.64 -14.88 1.59
N SER A 110 -13.23 -14.65 2.84
CA SER A 110 -13.98 -13.82 3.80
C SER A 110 -13.75 -12.32 3.60
N ASP A 111 -12.58 -11.94 3.07
CA ASP A 111 -12.16 -10.55 2.83
C ASP A 111 -12.71 -10.01 1.50
N ASP A 112 -12.94 -10.89 0.52
CA ASP A 112 -13.53 -10.59 -0.79
C ASP A 112 -14.91 -9.89 -0.72
N LEU A 113 -15.55 -9.94 0.45
CA LEU A 113 -16.86 -9.33 0.69
C LEU A 113 -16.83 -7.98 1.41
N LYS A 114 -15.70 -7.50 1.95
CA LYS A 114 -15.76 -6.42 2.96
C LYS A 114 -14.94 -5.15 2.77
N ASP A 115 -13.76 -5.12 2.17
CA ASP A 115 -13.13 -3.81 1.92
C ASP A 115 -11.96 -3.85 0.93
N ARG A 116 -12.23 -3.53 -0.33
CA ARG A 116 -11.16 -3.12 -1.27
C ARG A 116 -10.46 -1.81 -0.83
N PHE A 117 -10.96 -1.14 0.22
CA PHE A 117 -10.41 0.09 0.76
C PHE A 117 -9.10 -0.09 1.54
N PHE A 118 -8.88 -1.23 2.22
CA PHE A 118 -7.66 -1.47 2.99
C PHE A 118 -6.73 -2.41 2.22
N ASP A 119 -5.48 -2.01 2.01
CA ASP A 119 -4.46 -2.87 1.42
C ASP A 119 -3.88 -3.79 2.50
N THR A 120 -3.85 -5.10 2.24
CA THR A 120 -3.42 -6.15 3.18
C THR A 120 -2.24 -6.93 2.60
N PRO A 121 -1.08 -6.27 2.42
CA PRO A 121 0.04 -6.86 1.69
C PRO A 121 0.58 -8.15 2.33
N GLU A 122 0.44 -8.29 3.65
CA GLU A 122 0.83 -9.47 4.42
C GLU A 122 -0.03 -10.69 4.09
N VAL A 123 -1.31 -10.51 3.77
CA VAL A 123 -2.22 -11.60 3.40
C VAL A 123 -1.77 -12.23 2.10
N ASP A 124 -1.60 -11.47 1.02
CA ASP A 124 -1.16 -12.12 -0.22
C ASP A 124 0.28 -12.63 -0.12
N SER A 125 1.15 -11.98 0.66
CA SER A 125 2.52 -12.48 0.88
C SER A 125 2.53 -13.86 1.53
N ALA A 126 1.68 -14.07 2.55
CA ALA A 126 1.51 -15.36 3.18
C ALA A 126 0.87 -16.39 2.24
N HIS A 127 -0.16 -15.98 1.49
CA HIS A 127 -0.80 -16.85 0.50
C HIS A 127 0.19 -17.30 -0.59
N PHE A 128 0.99 -16.39 -1.13
CA PHE A 128 2.05 -16.71 -2.11
C PHE A 128 3.08 -17.67 -1.52
N ALA A 129 3.49 -17.47 -0.27
CA ALA A 129 4.43 -18.38 0.40
C ALA A 129 3.86 -19.80 0.56
N CYS A 130 2.55 -19.94 0.83
CA CYS A 130 1.88 -21.24 0.88
C CYS A 130 1.89 -21.94 -0.48
N LEU A 131 1.53 -21.23 -1.55
CA LEU A 131 1.52 -21.76 -2.91
C LEU A 131 2.93 -22.16 -3.38
N GLU A 132 3.95 -21.37 -3.02
CA GLU A 132 5.36 -21.68 -3.29
C GLU A 132 5.83 -22.94 -2.57
N ALA A 133 5.53 -23.08 -1.28
CA ALA A 133 5.92 -24.26 -0.51
C ALA A 133 5.29 -25.56 -1.06
N LEU A 134 4.11 -25.46 -1.64
CA LEU A 134 3.41 -26.59 -2.28
C LEU A 134 3.84 -26.82 -3.74
N GLY A 135 4.69 -25.96 -4.31
CA GLY A 135 5.09 -26.04 -5.72
C GLY A 135 3.93 -25.77 -6.70
N ASN A 136 2.85 -25.12 -6.25
CA ASN A 136 1.68 -24.83 -7.07
C ASN A 136 1.90 -23.54 -7.89
N GLU A 137 2.76 -23.65 -8.89
CA GLU A 137 3.23 -22.50 -9.67
C GLU A 137 2.11 -21.83 -10.48
N THR A 138 1.15 -22.59 -11.01
CA THR A 138 0.03 -22.04 -11.79
C THR A 138 -0.86 -21.13 -10.95
N ASP A 139 -1.23 -21.57 -9.74
CA ASP A 139 -2.08 -20.78 -8.85
C ASP A 139 -1.31 -19.62 -8.22
N LEU A 140 -0.01 -19.81 -7.96
CA LEU A 140 0.88 -18.73 -7.52
C LEU A 140 0.90 -17.58 -8.53
N ARG A 141 1.14 -17.88 -9.81
CA ARG A 141 1.15 -16.89 -10.88
C ARG A 141 -0.22 -16.21 -11.02
N ARG A 142 -1.31 -16.96 -10.94
CA ARG A 142 -2.67 -16.39 -10.98
C ARG A 142 -2.88 -15.41 -9.83
N ALA A 143 -2.52 -15.79 -8.61
CA ALA A 143 -2.70 -14.96 -7.42
C ALA A 143 -1.85 -13.68 -7.49
N MET A 144 -0.61 -13.76 -7.98
CA MET A 144 0.23 -12.58 -8.22
C MET A 144 -0.39 -11.64 -9.25
N TRP A 145 -0.91 -12.18 -10.36
CA TRP A 145 -1.57 -11.39 -11.39
C TRP A 145 -2.83 -10.69 -10.84
N THR A 146 -3.69 -11.40 -10.11
CA THR A 146 -4.87 -10.81 -9.46
C THR A 146 -4.51 -9.68 -8.49
N ARG A 147 -3.45 -9.84 -7.69
CA ARG A 147 -2.96 -8.75 -6.82
C ARG A 147 -2.46 -7.55 -7.63
N PHE A 148 -1.74 -7.79 -8.73
CA PHE A 148 -1.34 -6.71 -9.62
C PHE A 148 -2.56 -6.00 -10.22
N GLU A 149 -3.56 -6.73 -10.72
CA GLU A 149 -4.75 -6.12 -11.34
C GLU A 149 -5.56 -5.28 -10.35
N THR A 150 -5.67 -5.75 -9.10
CA THR A 150 -6.47 -5.10 -8.06
C THR A 150 -5.78 -3.89 -7.42
N ARG A 151 -4.44 -3.90 -7.31
CA ARG A 151 -3.68 -2.88 -6.57
C ARG A 151 -2.67 -2.08 -7.41
N LEU A 152 -2.42 -2.50 -8.65
CA LEU A 152 -1.28 -2.05 -9.46
C LEU A 152 0.05 -2.19 -8.69
N CYS A 153 0.26 -3.30 -8.00
CA CYS A 153 1.46 -3.54 -7.20
C CYS A 153 2.67 -3.89 -8.08
N ALA A 154 3.58 -2.92 -8.28
CA ALA A 154 4.76 -3.11 -9.12
C ALA A 154 5.72 -4.20 -8.62
N GLU A 155 5.85 -4.37 -7.30
CA GLU A 155 6.68 -5.42 -6.70
C GLU A 155 6.16 -6.82 -7.05
N THR A 156 4.85 -7.04 -6.91
CA THR A 156 4.21 -8.30 -7.28
C THR A 156 4.33 -8.57 -8.77
N LEU A 157 4.20 -7.54 -9.63
CA LEU A 157 4.42 -7.70 -11.07
C LEU A 157 5.85 -8.15 -11.39
N ARG A 158 6.88 -7.56 -10.75
CA ARG A 158 8.28 -8.02 -10.93
C ARG A 158 8.43 -9.49 -10.52
N ARG A 159 7.82 -9.88 -9.39
CA ARG A 159 7.87 -11.26 -8.89
C ARG A 159 7.18 -12.23 -9.85
N TYR A 160 6.04 -11.84 -10.43
CA TYR A 160 5.33 -12.59 -11.46
C TYR A 160 6.19 -12.78 -12.72
N VAL A 161 6.71 -11.67 -13.28
CA VAL A 161 7.53 -11.71 -14.50
C VAL A 161 8.79 -12.56 -14.30
N SER A 162 9.43 -12.51 -13.13
CA SER A 162 10.62 -13.33 -12.82
C SER A 162 10.38 -14.85 -12.81
N ARG A 163 9.11 -15.28 -12.79
CA ARG A 163 8.68 -16.69 -12.77
C ARG A 163 8.07 -17.15 -14.09
N LEU A 164 7.99 -16.27 -15.08
CA LEU A 164 7.52 -16.65 -16.40
C LEU A 164 8.58 -17.50 -17.12
N PRO A 165 8.15 -18.45 -17.97
CA PRO A 165 9.04 -19.06 -18.94
C PRO A 165 9.72 -18.02 -19.83
N ASP A 166 10.89 -18.36 -20.35
CA ASP A 166 11.55 -17.55 -21.39
C ASP A 166 10.54 -17.29 -22.53
N PHE A 167 10.51 -16.06 -23.05
CA PHE A 167 9.63 -15.57 -24.14
C PHE A 167 8.16 -15.25 -23.80
N GLU A 168 7.71 -15.41 -22.54
CA GLU A 168 6.35 -14.98 -22.12
C GLU A 168 6.33 -13.61 -21.43
N ASP A 169 7.50 -13.06 -21.09
CA ASP A 169 7.65 -11.80 -20.35
C ASP A 169 7.16 -10.57 -21.13
N ASP A 170 7.48 -10.48 -22.42
CA ASP A 170 7.05 -9.36 -23.28
C ASP A 170 5.52 -9.26 -23.37
N GLU A 171 4.83 -10.38 -23.59
CA GLU A 171 3.37 -10.41 -23.69
C GLU A 171 2.71 -10.04 -22.34
N ALA A 172 3.23 -10.58 -21.24
CA ALA A 172 2.78 -10.23 -19.90
C ALA A 172 2.96 -8.74 -19.58
N LEU A 173 4.11 -8.17 -19.94
CA LEU A 173 4.40 -6.75 -19.74
C LEU A 173 3.50 -5.86 -20.59
N LEU A 174 3.19 -6.26 -21.83
CA LEU A 174 2.21 -5.56 -22.67
C LEU A 174 0.82 -5.58 -22.04
N GLY A 175 0.38 -6.74 -21.53
CA GLY A 175 -0.87 -6.87 -20.79
C GLY A 175 -0.92 -5.97 -19.54
N ALA A 176 0.17 -5.93 -18.77
CA ALA A 176 0.27 -5.12 -17.57
C ALA A 176 0.17 -3.61 -17.88
N ARG A 177 0.89 -3.14 -18.91
CA ARG A 177 0.81 -1.75 -19.36
C ARG A 177 -0.59 -1.39 -19.87
N ALA A 178 -1.25 -2.30 -20.59
CA ALA A 178 -2.64 -2.10 -21.04
C ALA A 178 -3.61 -1.98 -19.86
N HIS A 179 -3.45 -2.82 -18.83
CA HIS A 179 -4.25 -2.74 -17.61
C HIS A 179 -4.08 -1.41 -16.88
N VAL A 180 -2.83 -0.97 -16.68
CA VAL A 180 -2.52 0.32 -16.03
C VAL A 180 -3.08 1.49 -16.84
N ARG A 181 -2.96 1.46 -18.18
CA ARG A 181 -3.50 2.50 -19.07
C ARG A 181 -5.01 2.69 -18.89
N ASN A 182 -5.74 1.59 -18.71
CA ASN A 182 -7.20 1.58 -18.59
C ASN A 182 -7.70 1.70 -17.14
N HIS A 183 -6.80 1.80 -16.16
CA HIS A 183 -7.18 1.84 -14.75
C HIS A 183 -8.02 3.10 -14.44
N PRO A 184 -9.17 2.99 -13.75
CA PRO A 184 -10.08 4.12 -13.57
C PRO A 184 -9.47 5.28 -12.77
N ASN A 185 -8.54 5.01 -11.86
CA ASN A 185 -7.83 6.04 -11.11
C ASN A 185 -6.49 6.39 -11.78
N LEU A 186 -6.41 7.57 -12.41
CA LEU A 186 -5.19 8.08 -13.06
C LEU A 186 -4.01 8.18 -12.08
N LEU A 187 -4.24 8.70 -10.87
CA LEU A 187 -3.17 8.90 -9.90
C LEU A 187 -2.55 7.56 -9.47
N GLN A 188 -3.37 6.51 -9.33
CA GLN A 188 -2.86 5.16 -9.05
C GLN A 188 -1.99 4.64 -10.20
N GLY A 189 -2.38 4.90 -11.46
CA GLY A 189 -1.56 4.55 -12.62
C GLY A 189 -0.22 5.30 -12.65
N LEU A 190 -0.20 6.58 -12.26
CA LEU A 190 1.02 7.36 -12.15
C LEU A 190 1.92 6.89 -10.99
N ILE A 191 1.34 6.49 -9.85
CA ILE A 191 2.08 5.86 -8.75
C ILE A 191 2.76 4.59 -9.26
N PHE A 192 2.05 3.74 -10.01
CA PHE A 192 2.64 2.56 -10.64
C PHE A 192 3.82 2.94 -11.55
N CYS A 193 3.69 3.95 -12.42
CA CYS A 193 4.77 4.35 -13.34
C CYS A 193 6.01 4.93 -12.63
N LEU A 194 5.88 5.39 -11.38
CA LEU A 194 7.02 5.78 -10.56
C LEU A 194 7.68 4.57 -9.89
N GLN A 195 6.87 3.62 -9.41
CA GLN A 195 7.38 2.39 -8.79
C GLN A 195 7.96 1.42 -9.82
N TRP A 196 7.39 1.40 -11.02
CA TRP A 196 7.88 0.75 -12.23
C TRP A 196 8.23 1.85 -13.23
N PRO A 197 9.48 2.37 -13.24
CA PRO A 197 9.88 3.54 -14.05
C PRO A 197 9.64 3.34 -15.55
N ASP A 198 8.44 3.71 -16.01
CA ASP A 198 8.00 3.63 -17.40
C ASP A 198 7.53 5.02 -17.85
N PRO A 199 8.46 5.88 -18.31
CA PRO A 199 8.14 7.26 -18.70
C PRO A 199 7.20 7.30 -19.92
N ARG A 200 7.24 6.28 -20.79
CA ARG A 200 6.34 6.17 -21.94
C ARG A 200 4.90 5.94 -21.50
N LEU A 201 4.66 4.99 -20.60
CA LEU A 201 3.31 4.74 -20.07
C LEU A 201 2.78 5.94 -19.28
N ALA A 202 3.62 6.59 -18.46
CA ALA A 202 3.25 7.80 -17.76
C ALA A 202 2.86 8.93 -18.73
N SER A 203 3.61 9.10 -19.82
CA SER A 203 3.30 10.08 -20.87
C SER A 203 1.95 9.80 -21.52
N ASP A 204 1.67 8.55 -21.90
CA ASP A 204 0.39 8.15 -22.48
C ASP A 204 -0.79 8.47 -21.54
N LEU A 205 -0.65 8.16 -20.25
CA LEU A 205 -1.65 8.45 -19.22
C LEU A 205 -1.90 9.96 -19.09
N VAL A 206 -0.84 10.76 -19.03
CA VAL A 206 -0.95 12.22 -18.89
C VAL A 206 -1.58 12.85 -20.13
N LEU A 207 -1.14 12.45 -21.34
CA LEU A 207 -1.65 13.03 -22.58
C LEU A 207 -3.11 12.65 -22.83
N SER A 208 -3.52 11.43 -22.49
CA SER A 208 -4.91 10.98 -22.70
C SER A 208 -5.89 11.52 -21.65
N ARG A 209 -5.43 11.79 -20.42
CA ARG A 209 -6.29 12.08 -19.26
C ARG A 209 -5.85 13.31 -18.46
N CYS A 210 -5.24 14.28 -19.15
CA CYS A 210 -4.64 15.48 -18.53
C CYS A 210 -5.60 16.22 -17.57
N GLU A 211 -6.89 16.28 -17.89
CA GLU A 211 -7.90 16.98 -17.08
C GLU A 211 -8.10 16.35 -15.69
N GLU A 212 -7.83 15.06 -15.54
CA GLU A 212 -8.00 14.32 -14.28
C GLU A 212 -6.85 14.53 -13.28
N LEU A 213 -5.72 15.14 -13.70
CA LEU A 213 -4.55 15.34 -12.84
C LEU A 213 -4.85 16.15 -11.57
N GLY A 214 -5.78 17.12 -11.65
CA GLY A 214 -6.25 17.94 -10.54
C GLY A 214 -5.22 18.87 -9.87
N GLY A 215 -3.91 18.66 -10.07
CA GLY A 215 -2.83 19.54 -9.63
C GLY A 215 -2.58 19.62 -8.11
N ASN A 216 -3.39 18.95 -7.28
CA ASN A 216 -3.28 19.04 -5.82
C ASN A 216 -2.23 18.08 -5.22
N ALA A 217 -2.08 16.90 -5.82
CA ALA A 217 -1.24 15.80 -5.32
C ALA A 217 0.25 16.04 -5.59
N TYR A 218 0.82 17.09 -5.00
CA TYR A 218 2.19 17.56 -5.28
C TYR A 218 3.27 16.49 -5.08
N GLU A 219 3.13 15.66 -4.04
CA GLU A 219 4.06 14.57 -3.71
C GLU A 219 4.12 13.49 -4.79
N LEU A 220 3.07 13.37 -5.60
CA LEU A 220 3.02 12.47 -6.75
C LEU A 220 3.40 13.21 -8.05
N LEU A 221 2.81 14.38 -8.29
CA LEU A 221 2.96 15.08 -9.56
C LEU A 221 4.37 15.65 -9.77
N SER A 222 5.09 16.02 -8.70
CA SER A 222 6.48 16.48 -8.82
C SER A 222 7.40 15.38 -9.34
N PRO A 223 7.52 14.21 -8.69
CA PRO A 223 8.34 13.13 -9.22
C PRO A 223 7.85 12.62 -10.58
N THR A 224 6.53 12.64 -10.86
CA THR A 224 6.02 12.30 -12.20
C THR A 224 6.57 13.26 -13.26
N SER A 225 6.62 14.56 -12.98
CA SER A 225 7.19 15.52 -13.94
C SER A 225 8.69 15.32 -14.17
N GLU A 226 9.43 14.92 -13.13
CA GLU A 226 10.87 14.62 -13.22
C GLU A 226 11.13 13.34 -14.02
N LEU A 227 10.31 12.29 -13.84
CA LEU A 227 10.35 11.08 -14.65
C LEU A 227 10.15 11.38 -16.15
N LEU A 228 9.30 12.36 -16.48
CA LEU A 228 8.90 12.68 -17.84
C LEU A 228 9.81 13.71 -18.53
N GLU A 229 10.50 14.58 -17.79
CA GLU A 229 11.14 15.79 -18.34
C GLU A 229 12.13 15.50 -19.49
N ALA A 230 12.91 14.43 -19.38
CA ALA A 230 13.97 14.12 -20.35
C ALA A 230 13.45 13.57 -21.68
N GLU A 231 12.47 12.66 -21.63
CA GLU A 231 12.01 11.91 -22.82
C GLU A 231 10.63 12.35 -23.32
N HIS A 232 9.82 12.97 -22.46
CA HIS A 232 8.44 13.35 -22.72
C HIS A 232 8.13 14.78 -22.22
N PRO A 233 8.80 15.82 -22.76
CA PRO A 233 8.72 17.19 -22.25
C PRO A 233 7.32 17.80 -22.30
N LEU A 234 6.48 17.40 -23.28
CA LEU A 234 5.08 17.83 -23.35
C LEU A 234 4.27 17.30 -22.16
N ALA A 235 4.40 16.01 -21.84
CA ALA A 235 3.69 15.41 -20.71
C ALA A 235 4.16 16.02 -19.37
N ALA A 236 5.47 16.22 -19.19
CA ALA A 236 6.01 16.92 -18.01
C ALA A 236 5.42 18.33 -17.87
N THR A 237 5.31 19.06 -18.99
CA THR A 237 4.69 20.39 -19.05
C THR A 237 3.23 20.36 -18.59
N LEU A 238 2.42 19.40 -19.04
CA LEU A 238 1.03 19.28 -18.62
C LEU A 238 0.88 19.01 -17.11
N VAL A 239 1.78 18.19 -16.54
CA VAL A 239 1.82 17.94 -15.10
C VAL A 239 2.13 19.24 -14.32
N TRP A 240 3.15 19.99 -14.72
CA TRP A 240 3.45 21.30 -14.11
C TRP A 240 2.30 22.30 -14.25
N ARG A 241 1.69 22.40 -15.44
CA ARG A 241 0.54 23.27 -15.69
C ARG A 241 -0.64 22.93 -14.80
N SER A 242 -0.91 21.64 -14.56
CA SER A 242 -1.98 21.23 -13.63
C SER A 242 -1.75 21.77 -12.22
N MET A 243 -0.51 21.69 -11.71
CA MET A 243 -0.14 22.19 -10.37
C MET A 243 -0.20 23.72 -10.28
N ILE A 244 0.21 24.43 -11.33
CA ILE A 244 0.11 25.89 -11.43
C ILE A 244 -1.36 26.31 -11.39
N THR A 245 -2.18 25.72 -12.25
CA THR A 245 -3.62 26.01 -12.35
C THR A 245 -4.32 25.76 -11.01
N PHE A 246 -4.08 24.61 -10.37
CA PHE A 246 -4.64 24.31 -9.05
C PHE A 246 -4.26 25.37 -8.00
N ALA A 247 -2.98 25.76 -7.94
CA ALA A 247 -2.50 26.72 -6.95
C ALA A 247 -3.17 28.09 -7.12
N LEU A 248 -3.33 28.56 -8.36
CA LEU A 248 -3.92 29.87 -8.67
C LEU A 248 -5.44 29.89 -8.48
N GLN A 249 -6.15 28.86 -8.95
CA GLN A 249 -7.61 28.73 -8.80
C GLN A 249 -8.01 28.64 -7.31
N ASN A 250 -7.24 27.92 -6.51
CA ASN A 250 -7.54 27.69 -5.09
C ASN A 250 -6.87 28.68 -4.12
N ASN A 251 -6.32 29.80 -4.64
CA ASN A 251 -5.68 30.83 -3.82
C ASN A 251 -4.59 30.29 -2.87
N ARG A 252 -3.85 29.26 -3.29
CA ARG A 252 -2.84 28.60 -2.45
C ARG A 252 -1.55 29.43 -2.44
N ALA A 253 -1.59 30.60 -1.81
CA ALA A 253 -0.49 31.57 -1.80
C ALA A 253 0.86 30.96 -1.36
N LYS A 254 0.85 30.04 -0.39
CA LYS A 254 2.05 29.29 0.04
C LYS A 254 2.71 28.49 -1.09
N ARG A 255 1.97 28.10 -2.13
CA ARG A 255 2.45 27.34 -3.28
C ARG A 255 2.92 28.23 -4.45
N TYR A 256 2.72 29.57 -4.42
CA TYR A 256 3.06 30.43 -5.57
C TYR A 256 4.54 30.42 -5.94
N ARG A 257 5.44 30.27 -4.96
CA ARG A 257 6.88 30.11 -5.24
C ARG A 257 7.16 28.84 -6.06
N HIS A 258 6.46 27.74 -5.76
CA HIS A 258 6.58 26.49 -6.50
C HIS A 258 5.95 26.62 -7.89
N ALA A 259 4.76 27.23 -7.98
CA ALA A 259 4.10 27.48 -9.26
C ALA A 259 4.95 28.34 -10.22
N ALA A 260 5.62 29.39 -9.72
CA ALA A 260 6.53 30.19 -10.53
C ALA A 260 7.72 29.36 -11.05
N ARG A 261 8.30 28.51 -10.19
CA ARG A 261 9.36 27.57 -10.60
C ARG A 261 8.87 26.57 -11.65
N HIS A 262 7.67 26.03 -11.48
CA HIS A 262 7.06 25.14 -12.48
C HIS A 262 6.83 25.86 -13.81
N LEU A 263 6.44 27.13 -13.79
CA LEU A 263 6.29 27.92 -15.02
C LEU A 263 7.64 28.11 -15.74
N ALA A 264 8.72 28.33 -14.99
CA ALA A 264 10.07 28.35 -15.54
C ALA A 264 10.48 26.98 -16.11
N SER A 265 10.13 25.87 -15.45
CA SER A 265 10.33 24.52 -16.02
C SER A 265 9.55 24.31 -17.31
N CYS A 266 8.30 24.79 -17.40
CA CYS A 266 7.53 24.77 -18.64
C CYS A 266 8.22 25.55 -19.76
N ALA A 267 8.82 26.71 -19.46
CA ALA A 267 9.54 27.51 -20.45
C ALA A 267 10.83 26.82 -20.94
N ARG A 268 11.55 26.11 -20.05
CA ARG A 268 12.69 25.27 -20.46
C ARG A 268 12.26 24.11 -21.35
N ALA A 269 11.19 23.41 -20.97
CA ALA A 269 10.68 22.25 -21.71
C ALA A 269 10.11 22.64 -23.08
N ASP A 270 9.54 23.84 -23.23
CA ASP A 270 9.05 24.38 -24.51
C ASP A 270 10.11 24.33 -25.61
N MET A 271 11.38 24.56 -25.28
CA MET A 271 12.50 24.48 -26.24
C MET A 271 12.69 23.09 -26.86
N ALA A 272 12.22 22.03 -26.18
CA ALA A 272 12.31 20.65 -26.63
C ALA A 272 10.98 20.11 -27.20
N ILE A 273 9.87 20.87 -27.10
CA ILE A 273 8.57 20.45 -27.61
C ILE A 273 8.44 20.88 -29.08
N THR A 274 8.41 19.89 -29.97
CA THR A 274 8.24 20.14 -31.42
C THR A 274 6.78 20.18 -31.85
N ASP A 275 5.90 19.49 -31.12
CA ASP A 275 4.47 19.41 -31.39
C ASP A 275 3.69 19.42 -30.07
N TYR A 276 2.74 20.34 -29.97
CA TYR A 276 1.84 20.49 -28.83
C TYR A 276 0.57 19.64 -28.97
N VAL A 277 0.37 18.98 -30.12
CA VAL A 277 -0.83 18.20 -30.46
C VAL A 277 -2.07 19.09 -30.30
N ALA A 278 -3.01 18.72 -29.43
CA ALA A 278 -4.23 19.49 -29.15
C ALA A 278 -4.07 20.46 -27.96
N PHE A 279 -2.90 20.51 -27.33
CA PHE A 279 -2.66 21.32 -26.13
C PHE A 279 -2.19 22.74 -26.49
N PRO A 280 -2.42 23.74 -25.61
CA PRO A 280 -1.93 25.09 -25.85
C PRO A 280 -0.40 25.17 -25.85
N SER A 281 0.18 26.01 -26.72
CA SER A 281 1.61 26.37 -26.65
C SER A 281 1.97 27.03 -25.31
N HIS A 282 3.27 27.15 -25.00
CA HIS A 282 3.70 27.86 -23.79
C HIS A 282 3.18 29.30 -23.74
N GLU A 283 3.32 30.05 -24.83
CA GLU A 283 2.82 31.42 -24.94
C GLU A 283 1.31 31.51 -24.71
N ALA A 284 0.52 30.63 -25.36
CA ALA A 284 -0.93 30.61 -25.21
C ALA A 284 -1.35 30.32 -23.77
N PHE A 285 -0.68 29.37 -23.11
CA PHE A 285 -0.93 29.05 -21.69
C PHE A 285 -0.61 30.23 -20.76
N VAL A 286 0.54 30.89 -20.94
CA VAL A 286 0.92 32.08 -20.15
C VAL A 286 -0.06 33.23 -20.37
N GLY A 287 -0.46 33.47 -21.61
CA GLY A 287 -1.46 34.48 -21.96
C GLY A 287 -2.81 34.22 -21.28
N ASP A 288 -3.26 32.97 -21.28
CA ASP A 288 -4.48 32.57 -20.58
C ASP A 288 -4.36 32.79 -19.06
N LEU A 289 -3.24 32.39 -18.44
CA LEU A 289 -3.01 32.63 -17.02
C LEU A 289 -3.07 34.11 -16.66
N ARG A 290 -2.42 35.00 -17.45
CA ARG A 290 -2.45 36.46 -17.21
C ARG A 290 -3.86 37.02 -17.31
N ARG A 291 -4.67 36.53 -18.27
CA ARG A 291 -6.06 36.94 -18.47
C ARG A 291 -6.99 36.45 -17.36
N THR A 292 -6.84 35.21 -16.91
CA THR A 292 -7.71 34.56 -15.93
C THR A 292 -7.34 34.95 -14.49
N HIS A 293 -6.05 35.22 -14.22
CA HIS A 293 -5.52 35.50 -12.89
C HIS A 293 -4.76 36.83 -12.77
N PRO A 294 -5.28 37.97 -13.28
CA PRO A 294 -4.51 39.23 -13.35
C PRO A 294 -4.17 39.80 -11.97
N ARG A 295 -5.01 39.54 -10.96
CA ARG A 295 -4.85 40.05 -9.59
C ARG A 295 -3.94 39.21 -8.70
N LYS A 296 -3.31 38.15 -9.23
CA LYS A 296 -2.38 37.31 -8.49
C LYS A 296 -0.99 37.97 -8.42
N HIS A 297 -0.91 39.20 -7.92
CA HIS A 297 0.32 40.00 -7.91
C HIS A 297 1.48 39.26 -7.26
N ALA A 298 1.28 38.62 -6.11
CA ALA A 298 2.32 37.85 -5.42
C ALA A 298 2.82 36.61 -6.19
N PHE A 299 2.08 36.13 -7.19
CA PHE A 299 2.54 35.11 -8.13
C PHE A 299 3.30 35.74 -9.29
N TRP A 300 2.73 36.77 -9.94
CA TRP A 300 3.37 37.45 -11.08
C TRP A 300 4.70 38.10 -10.72
N GLU A 301 4.80 38.70 -9.53
CA GLU A 301 6.07 39.20 -8.97
C GLU A 301 7.15 38.11 -8.92
N LYS A 302 6.79 36.84 -8.69
CA LYS A 302 7.74 35.72 -8.67
C LYS A 302 8.07 35.15 -10.05
N VAL A 303 7.28 35.50 -11.05
CA VAL A 303 7.48 35.08 -12.45
C VAL A 303 8.32 36.12 -13.19
N ASP A 304 8.11 37.39 -12.88
CA ASP A 304 8.78 38.53 -13.52
C ASP A 304 10.12 38.89 -12.85
N HIS A 305 10.49 38.24 -11.73
CA HIS A 305 11.77 38.35 -11.02
C HIS A 305 12.59 37.05 -11.11
#